data_AF-A0A833FKF9-F1
#
_entry.id   AF-A0A833FKF9-F1
#
_cell.length_a   1.000
_cell.length_b   1.000
_cell.length_c   1.000
_cell.angle_alpha   90.00
_cell.angle_beta   90.00
_cell.angle_gamma   90.00
#
_symmetry.space_group_name_H-M   'P 1'
#
loop_
_entity.id
_entity.type
_entity.pdbx_description
1 polymer ?
#
loop_
_entity_poly.entity_id
_entity_poly.type
_entity_poly.pdbx_seq_one_letter_code
_entity_poly.pdbx_strand_id
1 'polypeptide(L)'
;MTEVKHSDYEEVVEDVAVQLSAQLKTAESGSVIDMFLSDTLDPAEQFLFYGALEQALLEYRKGHNQKTVFIRLQPEGLATNAPVSTPASALLDRILLRRMDEFMHDKLFVEEIFYNGEHMVYSGLDLKNRHVVILTDGVDEGSPYLAEAISMCKEMKAKYVVGLPMMIWSKDLQAHLAEEDEAMHEDVKGMSGHENTPVS
;
A
#
# COMPACT_ATOMS: atom_id res chain seq x y z
N MET A 1 17.58 8.68 -37.31
CA MET A 1 16.78 8.73 -36.07
C MET A 1 16.62 7.28 -35.63
N THR A 2 17.24 6.90 -34.53
CA THR A 2 17.10 5.56 -33.95
C THR A 2 15.71 5.46 -33.35
N GLU A 3 14.85 4.58 -33.87
CA GLU A 3 13.60 4.22 -33.19
C GLU A 3 13.97 3.63 -31.83
N VAL A 4 13.54 4.32 -30.76
CA VAL A 4 13.60 3.77 -29.42
C VAL A 4 12.50 2.72 -29.35
N LYS A 5 12.85 1.44 -29.26
CA LYS A 5 11.89 0.39 -28.94
C LYS A 5 11.39 0.62 -27.52
N HIS A 6 10.13 0.99 -27.36
CA HIS A 6 9.46 0.84 -26.08
C HIS A 6 9.15 -0.62 -25.83
N SER A 7 9.33 -1.05 -24.58
CA SER A 7 8.91 -2.37 -24.15
C SER A 7 7.39 -2.38 -23.98
N ASP A 8 6.70 -3.45 -24.39
CA ASP A 8 5.27 -3.63 -24.14
C ASP A 8 4.91 -3.42 -22.65
N TYR A 9 5.84 -3.78 -21.75
CA TYR A 9 5.71 -3.50 -20.31
C TYR A 9 5.65 -2.00 -19.98
N GLU A 10 6.50 -1.19 -20.59
CA GLU A 10 6.56 0.25 -20.32
C GLU A 10 5.29 0.95 -20.79
N GLU A 11 4.74 0.54 -21.93
CA GLU A 11 3.47 1.05 -22.44
C GLU A 11 2.31 0.73 -21.50
N VAL A 12 2.21 -0.52 -21.02
CA VAL A 12 1.16 -0.91 -20.06
C VAL A 12 1.31 -0.18 -18.73
N VAL A 13 2.54 -0.01 -18.23
CA VAL A 13 2.80 0.78 -17.02
C VAL A 13 2.33 2.22 -17.18
N GLU A 14 2.61 2.85 -18.31
CA GLU A 14 2.21 4.24 -18.58
C GLU A 14 0.68 4.37 -18.63
N ASP A 15 -0.01 3.47 -19.33
CA ASP A 15 -1.47 3.47 -19.43
C ASP A 15 -2.13 3.34 -18.05
N VAL A 16 -1.66 2.39 -17.25
CA VAL A 16 -2.17 2.18 -15.87
C VAL A 16 -1.83 3.39 -14.98
N ALA A 17 -0.64 3.98 -15.12
CA ALA A 17 -0.25 5.17 -14.37
C ALA A 17 -1.13 6.38 -14.68
N VAL A 18 -1.53 6.55 -15.94
CA VAL A 18 -2.46 7.61 -16.37
C VAL A 18 -3.84 7.41 -15.73
N GLN A 19 -4.35 6.18 -15.74
CA GLN A 19 -5.62 5.83 -15.10
C GLN A 19 -5.57 6.08 -13.58
N LEU A 20 -4.52 5.60 -12.91
CA LEU A 20 -4.31 5.83 -11.48
C LEU A 20 -4.24 7.32 -11.14
N SER A 21 -3.49 8.08 -11.95
CA SER A 21 -3.33 9.52 -11.77
C SER A 21 -4.65 10.27 -11.93
N ALA A 22 -5.53 9.81 -12.82
CA ALA A 22 -6.87 10.36 -12.97
C ALA A 22 -7.70 10.08 -11.72
N GLN A 23 -7.74 8.82 -11.26
CA GLN A 23 -8.48 8.42 -10.06
C GLN A 23 -8.00 9.15 -8.80
N LEU A 24 -6.68 9.28 -8.60
CA LEU A 24 -6.09 10.03 -7.49
C LEU A 24 -6.58 11.49 -7.42
N LYS A 25 -6.93 12.09 -8.56
CA LYS A 25 -7.40 13.48 -8.65
C LYS A 25 -8.91 13.61 -8.50
N THR A 26 -9.67 12.58 -8.88
CA THR A 26 -11.14 12.65 -8.95
C THR A 26 -11.86 11.83 -7.89
N ALA A 27 -11.17 10.90 -7.24
CA ALA A 27 -11.72 10.07 -6.17
C ALA A 27 -12.28 10.94 -5.03
N GLU A 28 -13.30 10.42 -4.36
CA GLU A 28 -13.90 11.11 -3.22
C GLU A 28 -13.02 10.94 -1.98
N SER A 29 -12.99 11.96 -1.12
CA SER A 29 -12.16 11.88 0.09
C SER A 29 -12.61 10.75 1.02
N GLY A 30 -11.71 9.79 1.20
CA GLY A 30 -11.84 8.59 2.00
C GLY A 30 -12.30 7.36 1.24
N SER A 31 -12.26 7.40 -0.09
CA SER A 31 -12.37 6.18 -0.89
C SER A 31 -11.07 5.37 -0.84
N VAL A 32 -11.19 4.11 -1.23
CA VAL A 32 -10.08 3.24 -1.61
C VAL A 32 -10.07 3.17 -3.13
N ILE A 33 -8.90 3.28 -3.74
CA ILE A 33 -8.71 3.05 -5.17
C ILE A 33 -8.26 1.59 -5.33
N ASP A 34 -9.08 0.80 -6.00
CA ASP A 34 -9.06 -0.67 -6.06
C ASP A 34 -8.66 -1.19 -7.44
N MET A 35 -7.71 -0.54 -8.12
CA MET A 35 -7.36 -0.91 -9.50
C MET A 35 -6.75 -2.31 -9.65
N PHE A 36 -6.33 -2.96 -8.55
CA PHE A 36 -5.68 -4.27 -8.54
C PHE A 36 -6.37 -5.20 -7.54
N LEU A 37 -7.66 -5.41 -7.74
CA LEU A 37 -8.36 -6.57 -7.18
C LEU A 37 -7.84 -7.83 -7.88
N SER A 38 -7.17 -8.70 -7.14
CA SER A 38 -6.62 -9.94 -7.68
C SER A 38 -7.28 -11.16 -7.03
N ASP A 39 -7.64 -12.12 -7.89
CA ASP A 39 -8.09 -13.45 -7.51
C ASP A 39 -6.92 -14.44 -7.44
N THR A 40 -5.67 -13.96 -7.65
CA THR A 40 -4.47 -14.79 -7.69
C THR A 40 -3.30 -14.16 -6.91
N LEU A 41 -2.21 -14.91 -6.75
CA LEU A 41 -0.96 -14.43 -6.14
C LEU A 41 0.13 -14.12 -7.20
N ASP A 42 -0.24 -13.76 -8.44
CA ASP A 42 0.73 -13.53 -9.52
C ASP A 42 1.66 -12.34 -9.21
N PRO A 43 2.98 -12.58 -9.05
CA PRO A 43 3.95 -11.51 -8.82
C PRO A 43 4.04 -10.50 -9.97
N ALA A 44 3.70 -10.89 -11.21
CA ALA A 44 3.78 -10.00 -12.37
C ALA A 44 2.80 -8.82 -12.24
N GLU A 45 1.61 -9.05 -11.69
CA GLU A 45 0.61 -8.01 -11.42
C GLU A 45 1.16 -6.98 -10.41
N GLN A 46 1.85 -7.46 -9.37
CA GLN A 46 2.49 -6.60 -8.37
C GLN A 46 3.58 -5.71 -8.97
N PHE A 47 4.41 -6.26 -9.86
CA PHE A 47 5.45 -5.48 -10.54
C PHE A 47 4.85 -4.40 -11.45
N LEU A 48 3.83 -4.75 -12.23
CA LEU A 48 3.12 -3.80 -13.09
C LEU A 48 2.54 -2.66 -12.26
N PHE A 49 1.85 -2.97 -11.16
CA PHE A 49 1.28 -1.93 -10.32
C PHE A 49 2.34 -1.07 -9.65
N TYR A 50 3.43 -1.68 -9.17
CA TYR A 50 4.54 -0.92 -8.58
C TYR A 50 5.07 0.13 -9.56
N GLY A 51 5.29 -0.25 -10.82
CA GLY A 51 5.73 0.69 -11.86
C GLY A 51 4.73 1.81 -12.11
N ALA A 52 3.44 1.46 -12.23
CA ALA A 52 2.39 2.43 -12.52
C ALA A 52 2.15 3.40 -11.35
N LEU A 53 2.17 2.87 -10.12
CA LEU A 53 2.07 3.62 -8.88
C LEU A 53 3.26 4.57 -8.70
N GLU A 54 4.49 4.14 -9.00
CA GLU A 54 5.66 5.03 -8.98
C GLU A 54 5.44 6.25 -9.89
N GLN A 55 5.07 6.02 -11.15
CA GLN A 55 4.85 7.10 -12.10
C GLN A 55 3.71 8.03 -11.66
N ALA A 56 2.59 7.47 -11.20
CA ALA A 56 1.44 8.25 -10.76
C ALA A 56 1.78 9.14 -9.54
N LEU A 57 2.51 8.61 -8.55
CA LEU A 57 2.87 9.36 -7.35
C LEU A 57 3.97 10.40 -7.58
N LEU A 58 4.85 10.19 -8.56
CA LEU A 58 5.84 11.19 -8.95
C LEU A 58 5.17 12.46 -9.48
N GLU A 59 4.11 12.29 -10.25
CA GLU A 59 3.38 13.41 -10.85
C GLU A 59 2.21 13.91 -9.98
N TYR A 60 1.76 13.11 -9.01
CA TYR A 60 0.66 13.50 -8.13
C TYR A 60 0.98 14.78 -7.37
N ARG A 61 0.24 15.83 -7.74
CA ARG A 61 0.32 17.19 -7.17
C ARG A 61 1.71 17.81 -7.20
N LYS A 62 2.59 17.35 -8.08
CA LYS A 62 3.94 17.90 -8.24
C LYS A 62 3.90 19.40 -8.51
N GLY A 63 4.66 20.16 -7.73
CA GLY A 63 4.76 21.62 -7.88
C GLY A 63 3.51 22.42 -7.46
N HIS A 64 2.42 21.78 -7.03
CA HIS A 64 1.26 22.50 -6.50
C HIS A 64 1.57 23.11 -5.12
N ASN A 65 0.89 24.20 -4.77
CA ASN A 65 1.07 24.88 -3.46
C ASN A 65 0.40 24.16 -2.27
N GLN A 66 -0.28 23.03 -2.48
CA GLN A 66 -0.95 22.30 -1.40
C GLN A 66 -0.05 21.17 -0.93
N LYS A 67 0.12 21.04 0.39
CA LYS A 67 1.01 20.06 1.01
C LYS A 67 0.45 18.65 0.84
N THR A 68 1.30 17.73 0.40
CA THR A 68 1.00 16.31 0.23
C THR A 68 1.74 15.50 1.28
N VAL A 69 1.07 14.48 1.84
CA VAL A 69 1.66 13.49 2.73
C VAL A 69 1.35 12.12 2.16
N PHE A 70 2.40 11.37 1.86
CA PHE A 70 2.29 9.94 1.62
C PHE A 70 2.42 9.22 2.95
N ILE A 71 1.45 8.38 3.28
CA ILE A 71 1.50 7.59 4.50
C ILE A 71 1.77 6.15 4.10
N ARG A 72 2.85 5.56 4.60
CA ARG A 72 3.00 4.10 4.59
C ARG A 72 2.17 3.52 5.72
N LEU A 73 1.21 2.69 5.35
CA LEU A 73 0.43 1.87 6.27
C LEU A 73 1.06 0.49 6.28
N GLN A 74 1.63 0.13 7.43
CA GLN A 74 2.22 -1.19 7.66
C GLN A 74 1.18 -2.29 7.37
N PRO A 75 1.57 -3.42 6.74
CA PRO A 75 0.65 -4.51 6.43
C PRO A 75 -0.15 -4.98 7.65
N GLU A 76 -1.40 -5.36 7.39
CA GLU A 76 -2.30 -5.90 8.41
C GLU A 76 -1.69 -7.17 9.05
N GLY A 77 -1.93 -7.37 10.36
CA GLY A 77 -1.41 -8.51 11.11
C GLY A 77 0.06 -8.40 11.56
N LEU A 78 0.82 -7.39 11.10
CA LEU A 78 2.15 -7.11 11.61
C LEU A 78 2.09 -6.12 12.79
N ALA A 79 2.26 -6.63 14.01
CA ALA A 79 2.44 -5.80 15.20
C ALA A 79 3.93 -5.60 15.49
N THR A 80 4.41 -4.35 15.46
CA THR A 80 5.83 -4.05 15.67
C THR A 80 6.04 -2.79 16.51
N ASN A 81 7.19 -2.73 17.17
CA ASN A 81 7.64 -1.54 17.91
C ASN A 81 8.43 -0.57 17.02
N ALA A 82 8.62 -0.91 15.75
CA ALA A 82 9.44 -0.17 14.80
C ALA A 82 8.93 -0.38 13.36
N PRO A 83 9.17 0.59 12.46
CA PRO A 83 8.86 0.48 11.03
C PRO A 83 9.40 -0.80 10.40
N VAL A 84 8.58 -1.47 9.59
CA VAL A 84 9.02 -2.61 8.77
C VAL A 84 9.30 -2.13 7.35
N SER A 85 10.40 -2.62 6.76
CA SER A 85 10.67 -2.38 5.34
C SER A 85 9.75 -3.26 4.49
N THR A 86 8.97 -2.63 3.62
CA THR A 86 8.07 -3.30 2.68
C THR A 86 8.26 -2.73 1.26
N PRO A 87 7.73 -3.38 0.21
CA PRO A 87 7.69 -2.79 -1.13
C PRO A 87 7.10 -1.38 -1.13
N ALA A 88 5.98 -1.14 -0.43
CA ALA A 88 5.38 0.20 -0.31
C ALA A 88 6.33 1.20 0.37
N SER A 89 7.06 0.80 1.42
CA SER A 89 8.02 1.70 2.06
C SER A 89 9.19 2.04 1.14
N ALA A 90 9.74 1.05 0.43
CA ALA A 90 10.83 1.25 -0.53
C ALA A 90 10.41 2.17 -1.70
N LEU A 91 9.17 2.04 -2.15
CA LEU A 91 8.59 2.92 -3.16
C LEU A 91 8.55 4.37 -2.67
N LEU A 92 8.00 4.60 -1.48
CA LEU A 92 7.87 5.95 -0.94
C LEU A 92 9.21 6.61 -0.66
N ASP A 93 10.21 5.86 -0.18
CA ASP A 93 11.57 6.38 -0.02
C ASP A 93 12.14 6.84 -1.37
N ARG A 94 11.91 6.07 -2.44
CA ARG A 94 12.30 6.43 -3.80
C ARG A 94 11.54 7.66 -4.31
N ILE A 95 10.25 7.79 -4.06
CA ILE A 95 9.46 8.98 -4.41
C ILE A 95 10.02 10.22 -3.71
N LEU A 96 10.31 10.11 -2.41
CA LEU A 96 10.87 11.20 -1.61
C LEU A 96 12.23 11.63 -2.16
N LEU A 97 13.10 10.68 -2.47
CA LEU A 97 14.41 10.95 -3.10
C LEU A 97 14.26 11.67 -4.45
N ARG A 98 13.32 11.24 -5.28
CA ARG A 98 13.08 11.85 -6.60
C ARG A 98 12.37 13.21 -6.53
N ARG A 99 11.71 13.50 -5.42
CA ARG A 99 11.00 14.77 -5.15
C ARG A 99 11.63 15.53 -3.98
N MET A 100 12.95 15.40 -3.80
CA MET A 100 13.69 15.98 -2.67
C MET A 100 13.49 17.50 -2.56
N ASP A 101 13.41 18.20 -3.69
CA ASP A 101 13.18 19.64 -3.71
C ASP A 101 11.83 20.01 -3.04
N GLU A 102 10.78 19.22 -3.25
CA GLU A 102 9.48 19.44 -2.61
C GLU A 102 9.50 19.12 -1.12
N PHE A 103 10.26 18.10 -0.71
CA PHE A 103 10.49 17.79 0.70
C PHE A 103 11.23 18.94 1.41
N MET A 104 12.34 19.41 0.83
CA MET A 104 13.15 20.51 1.37
C MET A 104 12.38 21.84 1.50
N HIS A 105 11.30 22.01 0.73
CA HIS A 105 10.42 23.18 0.76
C HIS A 105 9.09 22.93 1.52
N ASP A 106 9.02 21.90 2.37
CA ASP A 106 7.85 21.56 3.19
C ASP A 106 6.55 21.32 2.41
N LYS A 107 6.66 20.84 1.16
CA LYS A 107 5.51 20.54 0.28
C LYS A 107 5.15 19.07 0.27
N LEU A 108 6.11 18.17 0.46
CA LEU A 108 5.93 16.73 0.41
C LEU A 108 6.52 16.06 1.64
N PHE A 109 5.82 15.09 2.22
CA PHE A 109 6.31 14.27 3.34
C PHE A 109 5.94 12.81 3.16
N VAL A 110 6.75 11.92 3.74
CA VAL A 110 6.46 10.50 3.88
C VAL A 110 6.38 10.21 5.38
N GLU A 111 5.23 9.72 5.83
CA GLU A 111 4.90 9.47 7.24
C GLU A 111 4.33 8.06 7.40
N GLU A 112 4.01 7.65 8.62
CA GLU A 112 3.70 6.25 8.90
C GLU A 112 2.46 6.05 9.77
N ILE A 113 1.73 4.96 9.45
CA ILE A 113 0.74 4.35 10.32
C ILE A 113 1.13 2.89 10.56
N PHE A 114 1.15 2.46 11.82
CA PHE A 114 1.45 1.07 12.20
C PHE A 114 0.62 0.64 13.41
N TYR A 115 0.54 -0.66 13.65
CA TYR A 115 -0.10 -1.24 14.84
C TYR A 115 0.95 -1.59 15.89
N ASN A 116 0.82 -1.03 17.09
CA ASN A 116 1.79 -1.23 18.18
C ASN A 116 1.49 -2.45 19.07
N GLY A 117 0.50 -3.27 18.73
CA GLY A 117 0.03 -4.39 19.56
C GLY A 117 -1.25 -4.09 20.36
N GLU A 118 -1.67 -2.83 20.43
CA GLU A 118 -2.92 -2.43 21.11
C GLU A 118 -3.82 -1.60 20.20
N HIS A 119 -3.28 -0.59 19.52
CA HIS A 119 -4.02 0.32 18.66
C HIS A 119 -3.19 0.76 17.45
N MET A 120 -3.88 1.29 16.44
CA MET A 120 -3.25 1.94 15.30
C MET A 120 -2.64 3.28 15.74
N VAL A 121 -1.39 3.53 15.34
CA VAL A 121 -0.62 4.72 15.70
C VAL A 121 -0.16 5.44 14.43
N TYR A 122 -0.48 6.72 14.35
CA TYR A 122 0.13 7.63 13.38
C TYR A 122 1.40 8.24 13.96
N SER A 123 2.50 8.13 13.22
CA SER A 123 3.77 8.77 13.52
C SER A 123 4.11 9.74 12.40
N GLY A 124 3.96 11.04 12.69
CA GLY A 124 4.31 12.09 11.75
C GLY A 124 3.80 13.46 12.17
N LEU A 125 3.82 14.37 11.20
CA LEU A 125 3.41 15.77 11.33
C LEU A 125 1.89 15.99 11.20
N ASP A 126 1.39 17.15 11.64
CA ASP A 126 -0.03 17.48 11.57
C ASP A 126 -0.59 17.38 10.13
N LEU A 127 -1.66 16.58 9.97
CA LEU A 127 -2.34 16.33 8.70
C LEU A 127 -3.37 17.42 8.34
N LYS A 128 -3.63 18.38 9.22
CA LYS A 128 -4.62 19.43 8.99
C LYS A 128 -4.41 20.15 7.65
N ASN A 129 -5.48 20.20 6.84
CA ASN A 129 -5.50 20.81 5.51
C ASN A 129 -4.56 20.19 4.47
N ARG A 130 -4.05 18.96 4.69
CA ARG A 130 -3.15 18.26 3.76
C ARG A 130 -3.88 17.29 2.84
N HIS A 131 -3.27 17.02 1.69
CA HIS A 131 -3.65 15.91 0.83
C HIS A 131 -2.89 14.66 1.28
N VAL A 132 -3.63 13.65 1.71
CA VAL A 132 -3.09 12.40 2.23
C VAL A 132 -3.38 11.29 1.24
N VAL A 133 -2.35 10.49 0.96
CA VAL A 133 -2.48 9.27 0.18
C VAL A 133 -1.85 8.16 1.04
N ILE A 134 -2.66 7.20 1.44
CA ILE A 134 -2.25 6.08 2.29
C ILE A 134 -1.88 4.91 1.36
N LEU A 135 -0.67 4.39 1.48
CA LEU A 135 -0.17 3.26 0.71
C LEU A 135 0.04 2.06 1.61
N THR A 136 -0.37 0.88 1.16
CA THR A 136 -0.11 -0.39 1.84
C THR A 136 0.12 -1.49 0.81
N ASP A 137 0.84 -2.55 1.15
CA ASP A 137 1.19 -3.60 0.20
C ASP A 137 -0.03 -4.45 -0.20
N GLY A 138 -0.58 -5.25 0.70
CA GLY A 138 -1.74 -6.10 0.44
C GLY A 138 -2.78 -5.95 1.54
N VAL A 139 -4.05 -5.92 1.15
CA VAL A 139 -5.20 -5.93 2.08
C VAL A 139 -6.33 -6.79 1.53
N ASP A 140 -7.18 -7.23 2.43
CA ASP A 140 -8.43 -7.89 2.07
C ASP A 140 -9.44 -6.89 1.48
N GLU A 141 -10.27 -7.38 0.56
CA GLU A 141 -11.43 -6.64 0.06
C GLU A 141 -12.32 -6.17 1.22
N GLY A 142 -12.47 -4.85 1.36
CA GLY A 142 -13.23 -4.24 2.45
C GLY A 142 -12.51 -4.24 3.80
N SER A 143 -11.18 -4.38 3.82
CA SER A 143 -10.36 -4.40 5.04
C SER A 143 -10.74 -3.27 6.00
N PRO A 144 -11.19 -3.60 7.23
CA PRO A 144 -11.51 -2.61 8.26
C PRO A 144 -10.26 -1.86 8.70
N TYR A 145 -9.08 -2.47 8.59
CA TYR A 145 -7.80 -1.87 8.91
C TYR A 145 -7.50 -0.65 8.02
N LEU A 146 -7.67 -0.76 6.70
CA LEU A 146 -7.51 0.39 5.80
C LEU A 146 -8.58 1.46 6.05
N ALA A 147 -9.82 1.05 6.34
CA ALA A 147 -10.91 1.98 6.67
C ALA A 147 -10.62 2.79 7.95
N GLU A 148 -10.06 2.14 8.98
CA GLU A 148 -9.63 2.78 10.23
C GLU A 148 -8.51 3.80 9.98
N ALA A 149 -7.50 3.46 9.17
CA ALA A 149 -6.41 4.38 8.81
C ALA A 149 -6.93 5.63 8.08
N ILE A 150 -7.91 5.46 7.18
CA ILE A 150 -8.59 6.58 6.52
C ILE A 150 -9.37 7.43 7.53
N SER A 151 -10.09 6.81 8.46
CA SER A 151 -10.84 7.52 9.52
C SER A 151 -9.91 8.36 10.38
N MET A 152 -8.79 7.78 10.82
CA MET A 152 -7.77 8.47 11.60
C MET A 152 -7.27 9.74 10.90
N CYS A 153 -6.95 9.66 9.61
CA CYS A 153 -6.51 10.83 8.83
C CYS A 153 -7.60 11.91 8.73
N LYS A 154 -8.88 11.51 8.61
CA LYS A 154 -10.01 12.43 8.59
C LYS A 154 -10.21 13.12 9.94
N GLU A 155 -10.07 12.41 11.04
CA GLU A 155 -10.14 12.96 12.41
C GLU A 155 -9.04 13.99 12.66
N MET A 156 -7.85 13.77 12.08
CA MET A 156 -6.74 14.72 12.04
C MET A 156 -6.96 15.90 11.08
N LYS A 157 -8.17 16.03 10.50
CA LYS A 157 -8.58 17.15 9.62
C LYS A 157 -7.77 17.25 8.34
N ALA A 158 -7.32 16.11 7.80
CA ALA A 158 -6.83 16.05 6.43
C ALA A 158 -7.87 16.64 5.46
N LYS A 159 -7.41 17.44 4.49
CA LYS A 159 -8.28 18.05 3.49
C LYS A 159 -8.85 17.01 2.53
N TYR A 160 -8.03 16.02 2.22
CA TYR A 160 -8.31 14.95 1.29
C TYR A 160 -7.54 13.73 1.75
N VAL A 161 -8.17 12.56 1.72
CA VAL A 161 -7.56 11.27 2.07
C VAL A 161 -7.97 10.27 1.02
N VAL A 162 -7.07 9.41 0.57
CA VAL A 162 -7.40 8.26 -0.29
C VAL A 162 -6.51 7.07 0.10
N GLY A 163 -7.09 5.87 0.11
CA GLY A 163 -6.35 4.62 0.30
C GLY A 163 -5.92 4.03 -1.04
N LEU A 164 -4.67 3.57 -1.10
CA LEU A 164 -4.04 2.89 -2.24
C LEU A 164 -3.34 1.62 -1.76
N PRO A 165 -4.07 0.50 -1.62
CA PRO A 165 -3.44 -0.79 -1.50
C PRO A 165 -2.74 -1.17 -2.81
N MET A 166 -1.57 -1.80 -2.73
CA MET A 166 -0.89 -2.31 -3.92
C MET A 166 -1.58 -3.52 -4.52
N MET A 167 -2.30 -4.26 -3.68
CA MET A 167 -3.13 -5.38 -4.08
C MET A 167 -4.30 -5.48 -3.12
N ILE A 168 -5.48 -5.78 -3.68
CA ILE A 168 -6.66 -6.16 -2.89
C ILE A 168 -6.94 -7.62 -3.18
N TRP A 169 -6.93 -8.46 -2.16
CA TRP A 169 -7.30 -9.86 -2.30
C TRP A 169 -8.81 -9.99 -2.33
N SER A 170 -9.33 -10.60 -3.39
CA SER A 170 -10.77 -10.85 -3.48
C SER A 170 -11.24 -11.84 -2.44
N LYS A 171 -12.55 -11.84 -2.17
CA LYS A 171 -13.17 -12.82 -1.27
C LYS A 171 -12.97 -14.27 -1.71
N ASP A 172 -12.89 -14.51 -3.03
CA ASP A 172 -12.68 -15.84 -3.56
C ASP A 172 -11.26 -16.34 -3.27
N LEU A 173 -10.25 -15.47 -3.45
CA LEU A 173 -8.86 -15.77 -3.06
C LEU A 173 -8.74 -15.97 -1.55
N GLN A 174 -9.38 -15.12 -0.75
CA GLN A 174 -9.38 -15.24 0.71
C GLN A 174 -9.98 -16.59 1.17
N ALA A 175 -11.11 -17.00 0.58
CA ALA A 175 -11.74 -18.28 0.89
C ALA A 175 -10.82 -19.46 0.54
N HIS A 176 -10.16 -19.39 -0.61
CA HIS A 176 -9.21 -20.41 -1.04
C HIS A 176 -8.01 -20.53 -0.08
N LEU A 177 -7.41 -19.40 0.30
CA LEU A 177 -6.29 -19.39 1.25
C LEU A 177 -6.67 -19.93 2.63
N ALA A 178 -7.90 -19.66 3.09
CA ALA A 178 -8.41 -20.21 4.35
C ALA A 178 -8.58 -21.73 4.27
N GLU A 179 -9.13 -22.26 3.18
CA GLU A 179 -9.25 -23.71 2.97
C GLU A 179 -7.88 -24.41 2.92
N GLU A 180 -6.88 -23.80 2.28
CA GLU A 180 -5.51 -24.33 2.24
C GLU A 180 -4.85 -24.33 3.62
N ASP A 181 -5.02 -23.27 4.40
CA ASP A 181 -4.47 -23.18 5.76
C ASP A 181 -5.12 -24.21 6.70
N GLU A 182 -6.44 -24.39 6.61
CA GLU A 182 -7.17 -25.43 7.35
C GLU A 182 -6.68 -26.84 7.00
N ALA A 183 -6.55 -27.14 5.71
CA ALA A 183 -6.04 -28.44 5.24
C ALA A 183 -4.61 -28.71 5.74
N MET A 184 -3.75 -27.69 5.71
CA MET A 184 -2.38 -27.79 6.18
C MET A 184 -2.32 -28.01 7.72
N HIS A 185 -3.20 -27.36 8.47
CA HIS A 185 -3.35 -27.58 9.91
C HIS A 185 -3.93 -28.95 10.28
N GLU A 186 -4.79 -29.54 9.43
CA GLU A 186 -5.26 -30.92 9.58
C GLU A 186 -4.15 -31.94 9.29
N ASP A 187 -3.33 -31.71 8.26
CA ASP A 187 -2.17 -32.56 7.95
C ASP A 187 -1.12 -32.55 9.08
N VAL A 188 -0.88 -31.39 9.71
CA VAL A 188 0.01 -31.28 10.88
C VAL A 188 -0.56 -32.04 12.09
N LYS A 189 -1.88 -32.06 12.29
CA LYS A 189 -2.52 -32.92 13.32
C LYS A 189 -2.42 -34.41 12.97
N GLY A 190 -2.39 -34.77 11.69
CA GLY A 190 -2.11 -36.13 11.22
C GLY A 190 -0.66 -36.57 11.39
N MET A 191 0.29 -35.62 11.42
CA MET A 191 1.73 -35.87 11.60
C MET A 191 2.21 -35.90 13.05
N SER A 192 1.34 -35.69 14.06
CA SER A 192 1.71 -35.76 15.49
C SER A 192 1.99 -37.19 16.01
N GLY A 193 2.26 -38.15 15.11
CA GLY A 193 2.51 -39.56 15.40
C GLY A 193 3.97 -40.01 15.29
N HIS A 194 4.94 -39.10 15.18
CA HIS A 194 6.36 -39.46 15.29
C HIS A 194 7.06 -38.72 16.43
N GLU A 195 7.21 -39.46 17.53
CA GLU A 195 8.05 -39.18 18.67
C GLU A 195 9.49 -38.86 18.22
N ASN A 196 9.89 -37.60 18.35
CA ASN A 196 11.28 -37.26 18.61
C ASN A 196 11.27 -36.23 19.74
N THR A 197 11.09 -36.73 20.96
CA THR A 197 11.30 -35.97 22.19
C THR A 197 12.79 -35.62 22.29
N PRO A 198 13.19 -34.34 22.39
CA PRO A 198 14.56 -34.00 22.75
C PRO A 198 14.86 -34.53 24.14
N VAL A 199 15.93 -35.31 24.28
CA VAL A 199 16.42 -35.79 25.57
C VAL A 199 16.94 -34.59 26.36
N SER A 200 16.50 -34.51 27.62
CA SER A 200 16.76 -33.49 28.66
C SER A 200 18.17 -32.87 28.67
#